data_AF-A0A166E6S5-F1
#
_entry.id   AF-A0A166E6S5-F1
#
_cell.length_a   1.000
_cell.length_b   1.000
_cell.length_c   1.000
_cell.angle_alpha   90.00
_cell.angle_beta   90.00
_cell.angle_gamma   90.00
#
_symmetry.space_group_name_H-M   'P 1'
#
loop_
_entity.id
_entity.type
_entity.pdbx_description
1 polymer ?
#
loop_
_entity_poly.entity_id
_entity_poly.type
_entity_poly.pdbx_seq_one_letter_code
_entity_poly.pdbx_strand_id
1 'polypeptide(L)'
;MIEIKLTRKIKGKKLTKEFEEHYGSIQKLKNIFKKGKGDMKLQMDLENWEYFLEHPNEEIEQDKIIYTDKTKISMIDLELLNFIKYEKPKSITELAKYLEKDVANIQRKVDTLEQEGFLELEKGNRNSKIPVLNYDKIEIAI
;
A
#
# COMPACT_ATOMS: atom_id res chain seq x y z
N MET A 1 -3.31 21.59 7.79
CA MET A 1 -2.89 20.50 6.90
C MET A 1 -1.70 19.80 7.52
N ILE A 2 -1.90 18.58 7.99
CA ILE A 2 -0.86 17.68 8.45
C ILE A 2 -0.39 16.87 7.25
N GLU A 3 0.93 16.70 7.12
CA GLU A 3 1.54 15.86 6.10
C GLU A 3 1.96 14.54 6.74
N ILE A 4 1.48 13.44 6.19
CA ILE A 4 1.86 12.09 6.63
C ILE A 4 2.57 11.39 5.49
N LYS A 5 3.83 11.04 5.73
CA LYS A 5 4.68 10.33 4.78
C LYS A 5 4.74 8.85 5.14
N LEU A 6 4.30 8.00 4.22
CA LEU A 6 4.38 6.54 4.30
C LEU A 6 5.51 6.07 3.38
N THR A 7 6.52 5.43 3.95
CA THR A 7 7.70 4.99 3.19
C THR A 7 7.79 3.48 3.19
N ARG A 8 8.01 2.89 2.02
CA ARG A 8 8.19 1.43 1.83
C ARG A 8 9.47 1.12 1.08
N LYS A 9 10.13 0.03 1.46
CA LYS A 9 11.23 -0.56 0.69
C LYS A 9 10.71 -1.78 -0.04
N ILE A 10 10.87 -1.79 -1.35
CA ILE A 10 10.37 -2.85 -2.22
C ILE A 10 11.47 -3.35 -3.13
N LYS A 11 11.57 -4.68 -3.28
CA LYS A 11 12.48 -5.30 -4.26
C LYS A 11 11.96 -5.11 -5.67
N GLY A 12 12.86 -4.90 -6.61
CA GLY A 12 12.55 -4.76 -8.04
C GLY A 12 11.60 -5.84 -8.55
N LYS A 13 11.84 -7.11 -8.22
CA LYS A 13 10.98 -8.24 -8.60
C LYS A 13 9.54 -8.18 -8.09
N LYS A 14 9.28 -7.49 -6.97
CA LYS A 14 7.93 -7.31 -6.44
C LYS A 14 7.30 -6.09 -7.11
N LEU A 15 8.07 -5.01 -7.28
CA LEU A 15 7.62 -3.81 -7.97
C LEU A 15 7.22 -4.08 -9.42
N THR A 16 7.99 -4.88 -10.17
CA THR A 16 7.64 -5.24 -11.56
C THR A 16 6.36 -6.06 -11.66
N LYS A 17 6.04 -6.88 -10.65
CA LYS A 17 4.74 -7.56 -10.56
C LYS A 17 3.60 -6.59 -10.28
N GLU A 18 3.80 -5.63 -9.39
CA GLU A 18 2.80 -4.57 -9.14
C GLU A 18 2.52 -3.76 -10.42
N PHE A 19 3.56 -3.46 -11.21
CA PHE A 19 3.38 -2.83 -12.52
C PHE A 19 2.65 -3.72 -13.52
N GLU A 20 2.94 -5.03 -13.55
CA GLU A 20 2.23 -5.98 -14.40
C GLU A 20 0.75 -6.07 -14.03
N GLU A 21 0.41 -6.10 -12.75
CA GLU A 21 -0.97 -6.10 -12.27
C GLU A 21 -1.70 -4.79 -12.63
N HIS A 22 -1.03 -3.64 -12.50
CA HIS A 22 -1.63 -2.34 -12.76
C HIS A 22 -1.78 -2.02 -14.25
N TYR A 23 -0.75 -2.28 -15.05
CA TYR A 23 -0.68 -1.88 -16.46
C TYR A 23 -0.97 -3.04 -17.42
N GLY A 24 -0.78 -4.28 -17.00
CA GLY A 24 -0.92 -5.50 -17.79
C GLY A 24 0.38 -5.95 -18.47
N SER A 25 1.11 -5.04 -19.12
CA SER A 25 2.43 -5.35 -19.68
C SER A 25 3.26 -4.09 -19.92
N ILE A 26 4.59 -4.23 -19.88
CA ILE A 26 5.50 -3.12 -20.17
C ILE A 26 5.30 -2.56 -21.58
N GLN A 27 4.96 -3.41 -22.56
CA GLN A 27 4.69 -2.95 -23.92
C GLN A 27 3.43 -2.09 -24.00
N LYS A 28 2.40 -2.41 -23.23
CA LYS A 28 1.19 -1.59 -23.14
C LYS A 28 1.50 -0.22 -22.55
N LEU A 29 2.34 -0.16 -21.50
CA LEU A 29 2.81 1.09 -20.91
C LEU A 29 3.62 1.93 -21.91
N LYS A 30 4.60 1.33 -22.61
CA LYS A 30 5.36 1.98 -23.69
C LYS A 30 4.45 2.57 -24.77
N ASN A 31 3.40 1.85 -25.15
CA ASN A 31 2.45 2.31 -26.16
C ASN A 31 1.59 3.49 -25.68
N ILE A 32 1.24 3.55 -24.39
CA ILE A 32 0.53 4.70 -23.79
C ILE A 32 1.44 5.93 -23.83
N PHE A 33 2.70 5.78 -23.42
CA PHE A 33 3.69 6.86 -23.42
C PHE A 33 3.95 7.40 -24.83
N LYS A 34 4.21 6.52 -25.81
CA LYS A 34 4.42 6.89 -27.22
C LYS A 34 3.26 7.65 -27.86
N LYS A 35 2.03 7.45 -27.37
CA LYS A 35 0.84 8.16 -27.86
C LYS A 35 0.71 9.58 -27.29
N GLY A 36 1.72 10.08 -26.57
CA GLY A 36 1.71 11.40 -25.95
C GLY A 36 0.73 11.49 -24.77
N LYS A 37 0.32 10.35 -24.21
CA LYS A 37 -0.62 10.26 -23.07
C LYS A 37 0.08 9.97 -21.74
N GLY A 38 1.41 10.07 -21.71
CA GLY A 38 2.20 9.85 -20.49
C GLY A 38 2.32 11.13 -19.66
N ASP A 39 2.02 11.04 -18.37
CA ASP A 39 2.43 12.04 -17.38
C ASP A 39 3.80 11.68 -16.79
N MET A 40 4.33 12.54 -15.92
CA MET A 40 5.62 12.30 -15.25
C MET A 40 5.62 10.98 -14.46
N LYS A 41 4.47 10.60 -13.87
CA LYS A 41 4.33 9.34 -13.13
C LYS A 41 4.48 8.13 -14.06
N LEU A 42 3.77 8.11 -15.19
CA LEU A 42 3.87 7.05 -16.19
C LEU A 42 5.30 6.91 -16.74
N GLN A 43 6.01 8.02 -16.90
CA GLN A 43 7.42 8.00 -17.29
C GLN A 43 8.27 7.32 -16.22
N MET A 44 8.16 7.75 -14.95
CA MET A 44 8.90 7.15 -13.84
C MET A 44 8.58 5.66 -13.67
N ASP A 45 7.32 5.27 -13.79
CA ASP A 45 6.91 3.86 -13.70
C ASP A 45 7.51 3.03 -14.84
N LEU A 46 7.57 3.58 -16.06
CA LEU A 46 8.19 2.90 -17.19
C LEU A 46 9.71 2.73 -16.99
N GLU A 47 10.41 3.80 -16.61
CA GLU A 47 11.85 3.78 -16.34
C GLU A 47 12.19 2.79 -15.22
N ASN A 48 11.43 2.82 -14.11
CA ASN A 48 11.58 1.87 -13.01
C ASN A 48 11.31 0.43 -13.47
N TRP A 49 10.27 0.19 -14.28
CA TRP A 49 9.98 -1.16 -14.77
C TRP A 49 11.12 -1.70 -15.63
N GLU A 50 11.64 -0.90 -16.56
CA GLU A 50 12.80 -1.30 -17.39
C GLU A 50 14.03 -1.60 -16.53
N TYR A 51 14.35 -0.73 -15.58
CA TYR A 51 15.50 -0.91 -14.68
C TYR A 51 15.37 -2.19 -13.84
N PHE A 52 14.25 -2.39 -13.16
CA PHE A 52 14.10 -3.52 -12.22
C PHE A 52 13.85 -4.87 -12.89
N LEU A 53 13.61 -4.92 -14.21
CA LEU A 53 13.67 -6.17 -14.97
C LEU A 53 15.10 -6.71 -15.04
N GLU A 54 16.09 -5.82 -15.22
CA GLU A 54 17.51 -6.18 -15.25
C GLU A 54 18.09 -6.28 -13.82
N HIS A 55 17.51 -5.55 -12.87
CA HIS A 55 17.96 -5.46 -11.46
C HIS A 55 16.93 -6.00 -10.45
N PRO A 56 16.44 -7.25 -10.57
CA PRO A 56 15.27 -7.73 -9.81
C PRO A 56 15.46 -7.85 -8.30
N ASN A 57 16.71 -7.90 -7.84
CA ASN A 57 17.04 -8.05 -6.42
C ASN A 57 17.40 -6.73 -5.73
N GLU A 58 17.55 -5.64 -6.49
CA GLU A 58 17.77 -4.31 -5.91
C GLU A 58 16.49 -3.81 -5.22
N GLU A 59 16.69 -2.97 -4.22
CA GLU A 59 15.62 -2.37 -3.43
C GLU A 59 15.49 -0.89 -3.78
N ILE A 60 14.24 -0.44 -3.87
CA ILE A 60 13.90 0.98 -4.01
C ILE A 60 13.01 1.41 -2.86
N GLU A 61 13.23 2.65 -2.42
CA GLU A 61 12.39 3.31 -1.45
C GLU A 61 11.31 4.12 -2.19
N GLN A 62 10.05 3.89 -1.82
CA GLN A 62 8.91 4.62 -2.36
C GLN A 62 8.14 5.31 -1.25
N ASP A 63 7.81 6.57 -1.52
CA ASP A 63 7.08 7.42 -0.60
C ASP A 63 5.66 7.66 -1.11
N LYS A 64 4.69 7.56 -0.19
CA LYS A 64 3.31 7.99 -0.39
C LYS A 64 3.01 9.07 0.63
N ILE A 65 2.64 10.26 0.14
CA ILE A 65 2.31 11.40 0.99
C ILE A 65 0.79 11.54 1.06
N ILE A 66 0.27 11.61 2.29
CA ILE A 66 -1.14 11.85 2.59
C ILE A 66 -1.25 13.25 3.21
N TYR A 67 -1.98 14.14 2.55
CA TYR A 67 -2.31 15.46 3.07
C TYR A 67 -3.69 15.43 3.68
N THR A 68 -3.82 15.94 4.91
CA THR A 68 -5.06 15.80 5.65
C THR A 68 -5.22 16.89 6.71
N ASP A 69 -6.41 17.45 6.78
CA ASP A 69 -6.80 18.41 7.82
C ASP A 69 -7.56 17.73 8.97
N LYS A 70 -7.85 16.43 8.85
CA LYS A 70 -8.84 15.72 9.67
C LYS A 70 -8.34 14.43 10.30
N THR A 71 -7.13 13.95 9.98
CA THR A 71 -6.65 12.66 10.50
C THR A 71 -6.55 12.72 12.01
N LYS A 72 -7.45 11.97 12.66
CA LYS A 72 -7.31 11.55 14.05
C LYS A 72 -6.65 10.19 14.05
N ILE A 73 -5.44 10.09 13.47
CA ILE A 73 -4.66 8.86 13.64
C ILE A 73 -4.31 8.76 15.12
N SER A 74 -4.99 7.85 15.81
CA SER A 74 -4.86 7.69 17.25
C SER A 74 -3.74 6.70 17.59
N MET A 75 -3.31 6.64 18.85
CA MET A 75 -2.36 5.63 19.30
C MET A 75 -2.88 4.20 19.02
N ILE A 76 -4.19 3.98 19.20
CA ILE A 76 -4.86 2.69 18.93
C ILE A 76 -4.76 2.33 17.45
N ASP A 77 -4.68 3.32 16.57
CA ASP A 77 -4.60 3.12 15.13
C ASP A 77 -3.20 2.67 14.76
N LEU A 78 -2.19 3.32 15.32
CA LEU A 78 -0.79 2.93 15.17
C LEU A 78 -0.55 1.52 15.71
N GLU A 79 -1.14 1.18 16.86
CA GLU A 79 -1.09 -0.18 17.42
C GLU A 79 -1.74 -1.20 16.47
N LEU A 80 -2.91 -0.89 15.92
CA LEU A 80 -3.60 -1.76 14.96
C LEU A 80 -2.76 -1.98 13.69
N LEU A 81 -2.21 -0.91 13.12
CA LEU A 81 -1.35 -0.97 11.93
C LEU A 81 -0.08 -1.79 12.21
N ASN A 82 0.55 -1.55 13.36
CA ASN A 82 1.71 -2.31 13.81
C ASN A 82 1.39 -3.81 13.97
N PHE A 83 0.23 -4.12 14.56
CA PHE A 83 -0.23 -5.50 14.71
C PHE A 83 -0.43 -6.18 13.35
N ILE A 84 -1.12 -5.52 12.42
CA ILE A 84 -1.34 -6.04 11.05
C ILE A 84 0.00 -6.33 10.35
N LYS A 85 1.01 -5.44 10.51
CA LYS A 85 2.33 -5.59 9.88
C LYS A 85 3.04 -6.88 10.29
N TYR A 86 3.03 -7.19 11.58
CA TYR A 86 3.81 -8.31 12.13
C TYR A 86 3.04 -9.62 12.17
N GLU A 87 1.76 -9.59 12.51
CA GLU A 87 0.94 -10.79 12.67
C GLU A 87 0.31 -11.26 11.35
N LYS A 88 0.21 -10.37 10.35
CA LYS A 88 -0.26 -10.69 9.00
C LYS A 88 -1.56 -11.52 8.99
N PRO A 89 -2.64 -11.01 9.60
CA PRO A 89 -3.91 -11.73 9.70
C PRO A 89 -4.45 -12.03 8.29
N LYS A 90 -5.04 -13.22 8.10
CA LYS A 90 -5.62 -13.68 6.83
C LYS A 90 -7.06 -13.21 6.63
N SER A 91 -7.61 -12.47 7.59
CA SER A 91 -8.91 -11.80 7.49
C SER A 91 -9.12 -10.79 8.62
N ILE A 92 -10.06 -9.87 8.43
CA ILE A 92 -10.54 -8.97 9.49
C ILE A 92 -11.11 -9.75 10.69
N THR A 93 -11.76 -10.89 10.46
CA THR A 93 -12.26 -11.76 11.53
C THR A 93 -11.13 -12.36 12.37
N GLU A 94 -10.03 -12.75 11.74
CA GLU A 94 -8.86 -13.27 12.44
C GLU A 94 -8.16 -12.16 13.23
N LEU A 95 -8.01 -10.97 12.64
CA LEU A 95 -7.52 -9.78 13.33
C LEU A 95 -8.34 -9.46 14.59
N ALA A 96 -9.67 -9.52 14.49
CA ALA A 96 -10.56 -9.30 15.62
C ALA A 96 -10.38 -10.36 16.73
N LYS A 97 -10.18 -11.62 16.35
CA LYS A 97 -9.88 -12.70 17.31
C LYS A 97 -8.56 -12.45 18.02
N TYR A 98 -7.51 -12.05 17.32
CA TYR A 98 -6.21 -11.77 17.91
C TYR A 98 -6.25 -10.62 18.92
N LEU A 99 -7.06 -9.60 18.64
CA LEU A 99 -7.20 -8.43 19.51
C LEU A 99 -8.25 -8.63 20.61
N GLU A 100 -8.92 -9.78 20.65
CA GLU A 100 -10.07 -10.05 21.53
C GLU A 100 -11.16 -8.97 21.44
N LYS A 101 -11.44 -8.48 20.22
CA LYS A 101 -12.43 -7.43 19.96
C LYS A 101 -13.58 -7.92 19.07
N ASP A 102 -14.68 -7.19 19.12
CA ASP A 102 -15.80 -7.37 18.21
C ASP A 102 -15.39 -7.12 16.74
N VAL A 103 -15.84 -8.00 15.85
CA VAL A 103 -15.49 -7.97 14.43
C VAL A 103 -16.01 -6.71 13.75
N ALA A 104 -17.22 -6.24 14.09
CA ALA A 104 -17.80 -5.05 13.46
C ALA A 104 -17.03 -3.78 13.85
N ASN A 105 -16.53 -3.71 15.09
CA ASN A 105 -15.64 -2.63 15.53
C ASN A 105 -14.32 -2.62 14.76
N ILE A 106 -13.66 -3.77 14.62
CA ILE A 106 -12.40 -3.86 13.85
C ILE A 106 -12.65 -3.55 12.37
N GLN A 107 -13.73 -4.08 11.79
CA GLN A 107 -14.11 -3.82 10.40
C GLN A 107 -14.24 -2.32 10.13
N ARG A 108 -15.02 -1.58 10.95
CA ARG A 108 -15.17 -0.13 10.80
C ARG A 108 -13.84 0.60 10.86
N LYS A 109 -12.95 0.17 11.76
CA LYS A 109 -11.65 0.80 11.94
C LYS A 109 -10.72 0.56 10.75
N VAL A 110 -10.67 -0.69 10.28
CA VAL A 110 -9.90 -1.09 9.10
C VAL A 110 -10.41 -0.37 7.84
N ASP A 111 -11.72 -0.29 7.65
CA ASP A 111 -12.31 0.43 6.51
C ASP A 111 -11.97 1.93 6.55
N THR A 112 -11.95 2.55 7.74
CA THR A 112 -11.56 3.96 7.88
C THR A 112 -10.08 4.16 7.52
N LEU A 113 -9.19 3.29 8.02
CA LEU A 113 -7.76 3.36 7.72
C LEU A 113 -7.45 3.09 6.25
N GLU A 114 -8.21 2.21 5.59
CA GLU A 114 -8.12 1.98 4.15
C GLU A 114 -8.53 3.23 3.37
N GLN A 115 -9.67 3.84 3.71
CA GLN A 115 -10.17 5.05 3.07
C GLN A 115 -9.20 6.24 3.21
N GLU A 116 -8.56 6.35 4.38
CA GLU A 116 -7.53 7.36 4.64
C GLU A 116 -6.19 7.03 3.98
N GLY A 117 -6.03 5.82 3.43
CA GLY A 117 -4.85 5.40 2.68
C GLY A 117 -3.72 4.82 3.53
N PHE A 118 -3.98 4.54 4.80
CA PHE A 118 -3.05 3.93 5.76
C PHE A 118 -2.96 2.41 5.66
N LEU A 119 -3.82 1.72 4.92
CA LEU A 119 -3.64 0.30 4.63
C LEU A 119 -4.37 -0.06 3.34
N GLU A 120 -4.11 -1.26 2.85
CA GLU A 120 -4.82 -1.81 1.69
C GLU A 120 -5.60 -3.06 2.10
N LEU A 121 -6.67 -3.34 1.36
CA LEU A 121 -7.50 -4.54 1.55
C LEU A 121 -7.36 -5.47 0.35
N GLU A 122 -6.66 -6.58 0.56
CA GLU A 122 -6.55 -7.64 -0.44
C GLU A 122 -7.75 -8.61 -0.36
N LYS A 123 -8.06 -9.25 -1.49
CA LYS A 123 -9.07 -10.31 -1.53
C LYS A 123 -8.50 -11.61 -0.99
N GLY A 124 -9.11 -12.13 0.06
CA GLY A 124 -8.80 -13.42 0.64
C GLY A 124 -9.79 -14.52 0.24
N ASN A 125 -9.65 -15.67 0.90
CA ASN A 125 -10.49 -16.84 0.67
C ASN A 125 -11.97 -16.54 0.99
N ARG A 126 -12.88 -17.09 0.17
CA ARG A 126 -14.34 -16.95 0.35
C ARG A 126 -14.79 -15.47 0.48
N ASN A 127 -14.20 -14.59 -0.33
CA ASN A 127 -14.47 -13.15 -0.30
C ASN A 127 -14.10 -12.45 1.02
N SER A 128 -13.21 -13.03 1.82
CA SER A 128 -12.68 -12.31 2.98
C SER A 128 -11.85 -11.11 2.53
N LYS A 129 -11.81 -10.08 3.38
CA LYS A 129 -10.91 -8.94 3.23
C LYS A 129 -9.69 -9.16 4.12
N ILE A 130 -8.51 -9.04 3.54
CA ILE A 130 -7.22 -9.18 4.23
C ILE A 130 -6.62 -7.78 4.37
N PRO A 131 -6.46 -7.25 5.60
CA PRO A 131 -5.77 -5.99 5.78
C PRO A 131 -4.26 -6.18 5.61
N VAL A 132 -3.65 -5.36 4.76
CA VAL A 132 -2.23 -5.43 4.43
C VAL A 132 -1.59 -4.07 4.63
N LEU A 133 -0.43 -4.08 5.30
CA LEU A 133 0.41 -2.91 5.48
C LEU A 133 1.59 -2.97 4.51
N ASN A 134 1.55 -2.13 3.48
CA ASN A 134 2.56 -2.12 2.43
C ASN A 134 3.66 -1.06 2.64
N TYR A 135 3.88 -0.61 3.88
CA TYR A 135 4.92 0.35 4.23
C TYR A 135 5.69 0.00 5.49
N ASP A 136 6.91 0.53 5.53
CA ASP A 136 7.89 0.26 6.56
C ASP A 136 7.93 1.32 7.64
N LYS A 137 7.66 2.57 7.28
CA LYS A 137 7.79 3.75 8.14
C LYS A 137 6.61 4.71 7.92
N ILE A 138 6.15 5.32 9.00
CA ILE A 138 5.20 6.44 9.01
C ILE A 138 5.93 7.64 9.63
N GLU A 139 5.92 8.78 8.95
CA GLU A 139 6.40 10.07 9.48
C GLU A 139 5.26 11.08 9.44
N ILE A 140 5.09 11.83 10.53
CA ILE A 140 4.04 12.84 10.67
C ILE A 140 4.74 14.18 10.85
N ALA A 141 4.50 15.10 9.91
CA ALA A 141 4.97 16.48 9.98
C ALA A 141 3.82 17.40 10.39
N ILE A 142 4.06 18.23 11.42
CA ILE A 142 3.11 19.17 12.04
C ILE A 142 3.60 20.59 11.83
#